data_AF-A0AA38RYL8-F1
#
_entry.id   AF-A0AA38RYL8-F1
#
_cell.length_a   1.000
_cell.length_b   1.000
_cell.length_c   1.000
_cell.angle_alpha   90.00
_cell.angle_beta   90.00
_cell.angle_gamma   90.00
#
_symmetry.space_group_name_H-M   'P 1'
#
loop_
_entity.id
_entity.type
_entity.pdbx_description
1 polymer ?
#
loop_
_entity_poly.entity_id
_entity_poly.type
_entity_poly.pdbx_seq_one_letter_code
_entity_poly.pdbx_strand_id
1 'polypeptide(L)'
;MNDGGTDIAQSAADVVLMRPNLAGVLTAMDVSRKFIHRIAFNFGWGFVYNLFAVLLAAGAFANARIPPEFAGLGELVSVLPVIAVAMLLRWSKI
;
A
#
# COMPACT_ATOMS: atom_id res chain seq x y z
N MET A 1 1.82 8.64 -39.53
CA MET A 1 2.45 8.96 -38.24
C MET A 1 1.37 8.85 -37.19
N ASN A 2 1.52 7.97 -36.20
CA ASN A 2 0.50 7.70 -35.19
C ASN A 2 0.40 8.86 -34.18
N ASP A 3 -0.83 9.22 -33.82
CA ASP A 3 -1.22 10.35 -32.95
C ASP A 3 -0.65 10.29 -31.52
N GLY A 4 0.65 10.51 -31.35
CA GLY A 4 1.35 10.56 -30.06
C GLY A 4 2.35 11.71 -29.99
N GLY A 5 2.50 12.31 -28.80
CA GLY A 5 3.45 13.40 -28.54
C GLY A 5 4.89 13.04 -28.92
N THR A 6 5.76 14.03 -29.11
CA THR A 6 7.15 13.82 -29.58
C THR A 6 7.90 12.84 -28.69
N ASP A 7 8.83 12.06 -29.26
CA ASP A 7 9.61 11.05 -28.53
C ASP A 7 10.38 11.65 -27.34
N ILE A 8 10.82 12.90 -27.51
CA ILE A 8 11.46 13.71 -26.47
C ILE A 8 10.46 14.01 -25.33
N ALA A 9 9.21 14.36 -25.65
CA ALA A 9 8.17 14.59 -24.66
C ALA A 9 7.76 13.30 -23.94
N GLN A 10 7.74 12.15 -24.64
CA GLN A 10 7.44 10.85 -24.03
C GLN A 10 8.56 10.38 -23.09
N SER A 11 9.81 10.61 -23.45
CA SER A 11 10.98 10.21 -22.64
C SER A 11 11.19 11.08 -21.40
N ALA A 12 10.70 12.33 -21.44
CA ALA A 12 10.81 13.28 -20.33
C ALA A 12 9.64 13.20 -19.33
N ALA A 13 8.55 12.52 -19.67
CA ALA A 13 7.35 12.47 -18.85
C ALA A 13 7.37 11.30 -17.85
N ASP A 14 6.98 11.54 -16.60
CA ASP A 14 6.85 10.50 -15.56
C ASP A 14 5.69 9.53 -15.82
N VAL A 15 4.68 9.98 -16.58
CA VAL A 15 3.50 9.18 -16.95
C VAL A 15 3.15 9.45 -18.41
N VAL A 16 3.09 8.38 -19.21
CA VAL A 16 2.74 8.44 -20.64
C VAL A 16 1.43 7.69 -20.88
N LEU A 17 0.47 8.35 -21.54
CA LEU A 17 -0.77 7.72 -21.96
C LEU A 17 -0.52 6.89 -23.23
N MET A 18 -0.73 5.57 -23.14
CA MET A 18 -0.54 4.66 -24.29
C MET A 18 -1.61 4.81 -25.38
N ARG A 19 -2.74 5.47 -25.08
CA ARG A 19 -3.82 5.74 -26.04
C ARG A 19 -4.08 7.25 -26.09
N PRO A 20 -4.44 7.81 -27.25
CA PRO A 20 -4.75 9.23 -27.42
C PRO A 20 -6.12 9.58 -26.85
N ASN A 21 -6.34 9.29 -25.56
CA ASN A 21 -7.57 9.58 -24.84
C ASN A 21 -7.25 10.29 -23.53
N LEU A 22 -7.66 11.55 -23.42
CA LEU A 22 -7.49 12.40 -22.24
C LEU A 22 -8.19 11.83 -20.99
N ALA A 23 -9.22 10.99 -21.15
CA ALA A 23 -9.86 10.30 -20.02
C ALA A 23 -8.87 9.43 -19.23
N GLY A 24 -7.77 8.98 -19.85
CA GLY A 24 -6.70 8.25 -19.16
C GLY A 24 -6.02 9.05 -18.05
N VAL A 25 -6.02 10.39 -18.13
CA VAL A 25 -5.52 11.25 -17.04
C VAL A 25 -6.41 11.14 -15.80
N LEU A 26 -7.73 11.20 -15.98
CA LEU A 26 -8.69 11.05 -14.89
C LEU A 26 -8.54 9.69 -14.22
N THR A 27 -8.43 8.63 -15.03
CA THR A 27 -8.16 7.28 -14.54
C THR A 27 -6.87 7.21 -13.74
N ALA A 28 -5.77 7.77 -14.24
CA ALA A 28 -4.48 7.79 -13.53
C ALA A 28 -4.57 8.54 -12.19
N MET A 29 -5.28 9.66 -12.15
CA MET A 29 -5.52 10.42 -10.91
C MET A 29 -6.34 9.61 -9.90
N ASP A 30 -7.39 8.91 -10.34
CA ASP A 30 -8.22 8.08 -9.47
C ASP A 30 -7.46 6.88 -8.91
N VAL A 31 -6.62 6.24 -9.73
CA VAL A 31 -5.72 5.17 -9.30
C VAL A 31 -4.77 5.70 -8.22
N SER A 32 -4.11 6.82 -8.49
CA SER A 32 -3.15 7.45 -7.55
C SER A 32 -3.81 7.77 -6.21
N ARG A 33 -5.02 8.36 -6.23
CA ARG A 33 -5.75 8.70 -5.01
C ARG A 33 -6.12 7.47 -4.18
N LYS A 34 -6.56 6.39 -4.84
CA LYS A 34 -6.85 5.09 -4.19
C LYS A 34 -5.58 4.46 -3.62
N PHE A 35 -4.46 4.57 -4.32
CA PHE A 35 -3.17 4.04 -3.87
C PHE A 35 -2.68 4.74 -2.60
N ILE A 36 -2.76 6.07 -2.53
CA ILE A 36 -2.37 6.83 -1.33
C ILE A 36 -3.22 6.45 -0.11
N HIS A 37 -4.54 6.32 -0.27
CA HIS A 37 -5.41 5.87 0.84
C HIS A 37 -5.02 4.47 1.34
N ARG A 38 -4.61 3.60 0.43
CA ARG A 38 -4.11 2.26 0.77
C ARG A 38 -2.82 2.30 1.58
N ILE A 39 -1.87 3.11 1.13
CA ILE A 39 -0.58 3.30 1.83
C ILE A 39 -0.85 3.82 3.24
N ALA A 40 -1.70 4.84 3.37
CA ALA A 40 -2.05 5.41 4.67
C ALA A 40 -2.68 4.35 5.60
N PHE A 41 -3.58 3.51 5.09
CA PHE A 41 -4.16 2.41 5.85
C PHE A 41 -3.12 1.36 6.26
N ASN A 42 -2.28 0.90 5.33
CA ASN A 42 -1.24 -0.10 5.60
C ASN A 42 -0.22 0.41 6.63
N PHE A 43 0.18 1.68 6.50
CA PHE A 43 1.07 2.32 7.45
C PHE A 43 0.43 2.46 8.83
N GLY A 44 -0.84 2.92 8.89
CA GLY A 44 -1.60 3.02 10.14
C GLY A 44 -1.76 1.66 10.83
N TRP A 45 -2.07 0.61 10.07
CA TRP A 45 -2.18 -0.75 10.59
C TRP A 45 -0.85 -1.29 11.11
N GLY A 46 0.24 -1.11 10.35
CA GLY A 46 1.59 -1.49 10.77
C GLY A 46 1.99 -0.77 12.05
N PHE A 47 1.69 0.53 12.17
CA PHE A 47 1.95 1.29 13.39
C PHE A 47 1.17 0.74 14.60
N VAL A 48 -0.13 0.49 14.45
CA VAL A 48 -0.97 -0.07 15.51
C VAL A 48 -0.43 -1.42 15.98
N TYR A 49 -0.10 -2.31 15.04
CA TYR A 49 0.46 -3.62 15.38
C TYR A 49 1.79 -3.51 16.14
N ASN A 50 2.74 -2.71 15.62
CA ASN A 50 4.04 -2.52 16.26
C ASN A 50 3.90 -1.87 17.65
N LEU A 51 2.99 -0.91 17.79
CA LEU A 51 2.71 -0.27 19.08
C LEU A 51 2.18 -1.29 20.10
N PHE A 52 1.22 -2.13 19.71
CA PHE A 52 0.72 -3.19 20.59
C PHE A 52 1.81 -4.21 20.96
N ALA A 53 2.63 -4.63 19.99
CA ALA A 53 3.73 -5.57 20.23
C ALA A 53 4.74 -5.01 21.24
N VAL A 54 5.15 -3.75 21.09
CA VAL A 54 6.06 -3.07 22.02
C VAL A 54 5.44 -2.92 23.41
N LEU A 55 4.16 -2.53 23.52
CA LEU A 55 3.48 -2.39 24.81
C LEU A 55 3.36 -3.74 25.56
N LEU A 56 3.09 -4.82 24.83
CA LEU A 56 3.05 -6.18 25.39
C LEU A 56 4.44 -6.65 25.83
N ALA A 57 5.47 -6.41 25.01
CA ALA A 57 6.86 -6.75 25.35
C ALA A 57 7.40 -5.94 26.54
N ALA A 58 7.07 -4.65 26.61
CA ALA A 58 7.43 -3.77 27.73
C ALA A 58 6.70 -4.13 29.04
N GLY A 59 5.72 -5.03 28.99
CA GLY A 59 4.99 -5.49 30.18
C GLY A 59 3.98 -4.48 30.70
N ALA A 60 3.44 -3.61 29.84
CA ALA A 60 2.36 -2.68 30.20
C ALA A 60 1.11 -3.42 30.76
N PHE A 61 0.94 -4.69 30.38
CA PHE A 61 -0.07 -5.59 30.93
C PHE A 61 0.60 -6.66 31.78
N ALA A 62 0.56 -6.49 33.11
CA ALA A 62 1.26 -7.33 34.08
C ALA A 62 0.92 -8.84 34.03
N ASN A 63 -0.23 -9.22 33.45
CA ASN A 63 -0.71 -10.60 33.31
C ASN A 63 -0.72 -11.14 31.86
N ALA A 64 -0.27 -10.34 30.87
CA ALA A 64 -0.28 -10.71 29.46
C ALA A 64 1.09 -10.48 28.84
N ARG A 65 2.11 -11.19 29.34
CA ARG A 65 3.40 -11.28 28.65
C ARG A 65 3.32 -12.39 27.61
N ILE A 66 3.54 -12.02 26.35
CA ILE A 66 3.67 -12.99 25.27
C ILE A 66 5.05 -13.66 25.40
N PRO A 67 5.13 -15.00 25.53
CA PRO A 67 6.40 -15.70 25.49
C PRO A 67 7.11 -15.43 24.15
N PRO A 68 8.44 -15.17 24.12
CA PRO A 68 9.17 -14.77 22.91
C PRO A 68 9.03 -15.77 21.74
N GLU A 69 8.68 -17.01 22.03
CA GLU A 69 8.33 -18.08 21.10
C GLU A 69 7.22 -17.68 20.09
N PHE A 70 6.26 -16.87 20.54
CA PHE A 70 5.12 -16.43 19.75
C PHE A 70 5.35 -15.10 19.03
N ALA A 71 6.52 -14.47 19.20
CA ALA A 71 6.83 -13.20 18.53
C ALA A 71 6.79 -13.34 17.00
N GLY A 72 7.28 -14.46 16.46
CA GLY A 72 7.23 -14.75 15.02
C GLY A 72 5.80 -15.00 14.49
N LEU A 73 4.90 -15.58 15.30
CA LEU A 73 3.48 -15.71 14.93
C LEU A 73 2.79 -14.36 14.91
N GLY A 74 3.15 -13.47 15.82
CA GLY A 74 2.68 -12.08 15.79
C GLY A 74 3.13 -11.36 14.52
N GLU A 75 4.39 -11.50 14.12
CA GLU A 75 4.91 -10.86 12.92
C GLU A 75 4.08 -11.20 11.67
N LEU A 76 3.65 -12.45 11.55
CA LEU A 76 2.73 -12.90 10.48
C LEU A 76 1.36 -12.20 10.54
N VAL A 77 0.80 -11.98 11.72
CA VAL A 77 -0.46 -11.24 11.92
C VAL A 77 -0.34 -9.78 11.48
N SER A 78 0.86 -9.18 11.56
CA SER A 78 1.09 -7.82 11.08
C SER A 78 1.13 -7.73 9.54
N VAL A 79 1.70 -8.74 8.89
CA VAL A 79 2.01 -8.71 7.45
C VAL A 79 0.83 -9.20 6.60
N LEU A 80 0.07 -10.19 7.05
CA LEU A 80 -1.04 -10.77 6.28
C LEU A 80 -2.12 -9.74 5.86
N PRO A 81 -2.60 -8.83 6.74
CA PRO A 81 -3.56 -7.81 6.35
C PRO A 81 -2.97 -6.80 5.35
N VAL A 82 -1.69 -6.45 5.49
CA VAL A 82 -1.00 -5.53 4.59
C VAL A 82 -0.87 -6.12 3.18
N ILE A 83 -0.54 -7.41 3.08
CA ILE A 83 -0.46 -8.14 1.80
C ILE A 83 -1.86 -8.32 1.20
N ALA A 84 -2.84 -8.75 1.98
CA ALA A 84 -4.22 -8.94 1.50
C ALA A 84 -4.81 -7.64 0.97
N VAL A 85 -4.57 -6.53 1.68
CA VAL A 85 -4.89 -5.19 1.21
C VAL A 85 -4.11 -4.96 -0.09
N ALA A 86 -2.77 -4.96 -0.12
CA ALA A 86 -1.99 -4.70 -1.33
C ALA A 86 -2.48 -5.48 -2.58
N MET A 87 -2.77 -6.79 -2.44
CA MET A 87 -3.26 -7.64 -3.53
C MET A 87 -4.64 -7.25 -4.08
N LEU A 88 -5.54 -6.69 -3.26
CA LEU A 88 -6.87 -6.27 -3.74
C LEU A 88 -6.78 -5.21 -4.86
N LEU A 89 -5.68 -4.45 -4.96
CA LEU A 89 -5.50 -3.47 -6.04
C LEU A 89 -5.42 -4.16 -7.41
N ARG A 90 -4.90 -5.39 -7.46
CA ARG A 90 -4.84 -6.21 -8.68
C ARG A 90 -6.24 -6.58 -9.19
N TRP A 91 -7.24 -6.60 -8.31
CA TRP A 91 -8.63 -6.95 -8.65
C TRP A 91 -9.59 -5.76 -8.59
N SER A 92 -9.13 -4.60 -8.14
CA SER A 92 -9.84 -3.34 -8.27
C SER A 92 -10.00 -3.03 -9.76
N LYS A 93 -11.15 -3.41 -10.34
CA LYS A 93 -11.57 -2.93 -11.65
C LYS A 93 -11.62 -1.41 -11.59
N ILE A 94 -10.74 -0.78 -12.35
CA ILE A 94 -10.81 0.62 -12.74
C ILE A 94 -11.23 0.61 -14.19
#